data_AF-A0A9D1C893-F1
#
_entry.id   AF-A0A9D1C893-F1
#
_cell.length_a   1.000
_cell.length_b   1.000
_cell.length_c   1.000
_cell.angle_alpha   90.00
_cell.angle_beta   90.00
_cell.angle_gamma   90.00
#
_symmetry.space_group_name_H-M   'P 1'
#
loop_
_entity.id
_entity.type
_entity.pdbx_description
1 polymer ?
#
loop_
_entity_poly.entity_id
_entity_poly.type
_entity_poly.pdbx_seq_one_letter_code
_entity_poly.pdbx_strand_id
1 'polypeptide(L)'
;MEIAERITQQGDRVTLTLTSWGRLGEAMADFDGHNVFVAGGIPGERVVAEVVKVHRKYVSAKVVDVLEASPDRVEPPCPYYGECTGCQWQHLSYDAQLKIKREKVTDALQRVGDLADPPVSEVRPSPDQLGYRNHARFTINRDGALGFINRETRQFVRIEKCLLMHQGVNDLLEELQDHCGETTQLSIRAGKYSGEFLIQPYLVHPEIGVPTGQKRYTESVAGQDFLVSSPSFFQVNVEQAAAAAEVVRDGLHLTADDVLLDAYTGVGTFAILLAPHVKRVIAVEESSAAVADAKQNASELQNLEFLLGRTEDVLRNLPVKPDVVVLDPPRSGCQPRALESLIEMAPSRVAYVSCDAETLGRDLKILCQGGYRLDEVAPLDMFPQTHHVECVALLSRGEQPRMPLPASITLASASPRRRELMVLLGLEFNITPADLDEDAIPGESPAEMVERLSREKAQAVAAGMDSGLVIGADSTVVFEGQAVGKPADDDDARRMLRMLSDTTHHVSTGITVVDAASGRIMSDAMTSQISLRDLTDQEIEASIASGVPRDKAGAYAVQDTELRPAADWEGCYNNIVGLPICRLLEMLQELGYQLPDGWTVPDAVACGDDCPTISAQNQEGSP
;
A
#
# COMPACT_ATOMS: atom_id res chain seq x y z
N MET A 1 -24.84 -46.96 4.98
CA MET A 1 -25.28 -45.64 4.49
C MET A 1 -24.65 -45.43 3.12
N GLU A 2 -25.42 -44.96 2.14
CA GLU A 2 -25.00 -44.92 0.73
C GLU A 2 -24.20 -43.64 0.43
N ILE A 3 -23.13 -43.78 -0.36
CA ILE A 3 -22.36 -42.65 -0.92
C ILE A 3 -23.14 -42.16 -2.14
N ALA A 4 -23.50 -40.89 -2.17
CA ALA A 4 -24.23 -40.26 -3.25
C ALA A 4 -23.32 -39.97 -4.44
N GLU A 5 -23.83 -40.19 -5.65
CA GLU A 5 -23.14 -39.82 -6.89
C GLU A 5 -23.32 -38.32 -7.24
N ARG A 6 -24.24 -37.63 -6.56
CA ARG A 6 -24.59 -36.21 -6.79
C ARG A 6 -24.97 -35.52 -5.48
N ILE A 7 -24.79 -34.20 -5.42
CA ILE A 7 -25.23 -33.38 -4.28
C ILE A 7 -26.62 -32.84 -4.58
N THR A 8 -27.61 -33.24 -3.79
CA THR A 8 -29.01 -32.83 -3.98
C THR A 8 -29.59 -32.14 -2.75
N GLN A 9 -29.16 -32.52 -1.56
CA GLN A 9 -29.70 -32.04 -0.30
C GLN A 9 -28.68 -32.10 0.84
N GLN A 10 -29.05 -31.50 1.98
CA GLN A 10 -28.33 -31.64 3.23
C GLN A 10 -28.31 -33.11 3.69
N GLY A 11 -27.17 -33.56 4.20
CA GLY A 11 -26.95 -34.94 4.68
C GLY A 11 -26.41 -35.90 3.63
N ASP A 12 -26.36 -35.51 2.35
CA ASP A 12 -25.74 -36.31 1.29
C ASP A 12 -24.25 -36.52 1.62
N ARG A 13 -23.74 -37.75 1.38
CA ARG A 13 -22.34 -38.10 1.58
C ARG A 13 -21.65 -38.36 0.26
N VAL A 14 -20.58 -37.64 -0.02
CA VAL A 14 -19.85 -37.70 -1.30
C VAL A 14 -18.38 -37.99 -1.07
N THR A 15 -17.75 -38.71 -1.99
CA THR A 15 -16.29 -38.90 -1.96
C THR A 15 -15.63 -37.76 -2.72
N LEU A 16 -14.74 -37.03 -2.06
CA LEU A 16 -14.06 -35.85 -2.60
C LEU A 16 -12.56 -36.04 -2.56
N THR A 17 -11.87 -35.50 -3.57
CA THR A 17 -10.42 -35.26 -3.51
C THR A 17 -10.23 -33.78 -3.28
N LEU A 18 -9.57 -33.43 -2.18
CA LEU A 18 -9.40 -32.05 -1.74
C LEU A 18 -8.20 -31.43 -2.46
N THR A 19 -8.34 -30.21 -2.99
CA THR A 19 -7.37 -29.63 -3.93
C THR A 19 -6.65 -28.39 -3.39
N SER A 20 -7.34 -27.53 -2.66
CA SER A 20 -6.78 -26.25 -2.19
C SER A 20 -7.43 -25.79 -0.88
N TRP A 21 -6.86 -24.75 -0.27
CA TRP A 21 -7.45 -24.10 0.89
C TRP A 21 -8.44 -23.01 0.49
N GLY A 22 -9.57 -22.98 1.18
CA GLY A 22 -10.51 -21.86 1.19
C GLY A 22 -10.06 -20.72 2.09
N ARG A 23 -10.82 -19.63 2.05
CA ARG A 23 -10.49 -18.41 2.77
C ARG A 23 -10.51 -18.61 4.28
N LEU A 24 -11.46 -19.39 4.81
CA LEU A 24 -11.72 -19.49 6.25
C LEU A 24 -11.08 -20.73 6.90
N GLY A 25 -10.17 -21.41 6.19
CA GLY A 25 -9.43 -22.57 6.68
C GLY A 25 -10.03 -23.93 6.34
N GLU A 26 -11.15 -23.98 5.64
CA GLU A 26 -11.70 -25.19 5.02
C GLU A 26 -10.91 -25.62 3.78
N ALA A 27 -10.90 -26.91 3.47
CA ALA A 27 -10.38 -27.40 2.20
C ALA A 27 -11.44 -27.26 1.09
N MET A 28 -11.02 -27.20 -0.16
CA MET A 28 -11.90 -27.06 -1.32
C MET A 28 -11.83 -28.31 -2.22
N ALA A 29 -12.94 -28.60 -2.88
CA ALA A 29 -13.02 -29.57 -3.96
C ALA A 29 -14.09 -29.13 -4.99
N ASP A 30 -13.89 -29.54 -6.24
CA ASP A 30 -14.91 -29.44 -7.28
C ASP A 30 -15.66 -30.78 -7.38
N PHE A 31 -16.99 -30.74 -7.30
CA PHE A 31 -17.82 -31.94 -7.43
C PHE A 31 -19.18 -31.62 -8.05
N ASP A 32 -19.56 -32.35 -9.10
CA ASP A 32 -20.82 -32.17 -9.86
C ASP A 32 -21.07 -30.70 -10.28
N GLY A 33 -20.01 -29.97 -10.65
CA GLY A 33 -20.08 -28.55 -11.02
C GLY A 33 -20.26 -27.57 -9.85
N HIS A 34 -20.14 -28.04 -8.61
CA HIS A 34 -20.19 -27.23 -7.40
C HIS A 34 -18.80 -27.06 -6.77
N ASN A 35 -18.50 -25.84 -6.33
CA ASN A 35 -17.44 -25.58 -5.36
C ASN A 35 -17.89 -26.08 -3.99
N VAL A 36 -17.18 -27.06 -3.44
CA VAL A 36 -17.47 -27.66 -2.14
C VAL A 36 -16.40 -27.23 -1.13
N PHE A 37 -16.85 -26.61 -0.05
CA PHE A 37 -16.04 -26.15 1.08
C PHE A 37 -16.15 -27.16 2.21
N VAL A 38 -15.06 -27.86 2.52
CA VAL A 38 -15.02 -29.04 3.38
C VAL A 38 -14.26 -28.73 4.68
N ALA A 39 -15.00 -28.59 5.78
CA ALA A 39 -14.42 -28.43 7.12
C ALA A 39 -13.76 -29.74 7.60
N GLY A 40 -12.60 -29.64 8.25
CA GLY A 40 -11.84 -30.79 8.77
C GLY A 40 -11.04 -31.57 7.72
N GLY A 41 -11.00 -31.09 6.47
CA GLY A 41 -10.19 -31.65 5.39
C GLY A 41 -8.81 -30.98 5.26
N ILE A 42 -7.87 -31.66 4.61
CA ILE A 42 -6.56 -31.13 4.22
C ILE A 42 -6.41 -31.31 2.69
N PRO A 43 -5.95 -30.30 1.94
CA PRO A 43 -5.65 -30.46 0.52
C PRO A 43 -4.70 -31.64 0.26
N GLY A 44 -4.97 -32.40 -0.80
CA GLY A 44 -4.28 -33.65 -1.13
C GLY A 44 -4.96 -34.90 -0.57
N GLU A 45 -5.92 -34.77 0.36
CA GLU A 45 -6.64 -35.93 0.90
C GLU A 45 -7.79 -36.38 0.02
N ARG A 46 -8.11 -37.67 0.17
CA ARG A 46 -9.36 -38.24 -0.33
C ARG A 46 -10.26 -38.59 0.85
N VAL A 47 -11.45 -37.99 0.88
CA VAL A 47 -12.35 -38.04 2.05
C VAL A 47 -13.77 -38.38 1.64
N VAL A 48 -14.53 -38.93 2.58
CA VAL A 48 -16.00 -38.89 2.54
C VAL A 48 -16.45 -37.65 3.29
N ALA A 49 -17.13 -36.75 2.59
CA ALA A 49 -17.66 -35.52 3.15
C ALA A 49 -19.19 -35.57 3.21
N GLU A 50 -19.76 -35.12 4.32
CA GLU A 50 -21.21 -34.96 4.51
C GLU A 50 -21.62 -33.52 4.26
N VAL A 51 -22.60 -33.31 3.39
CA VAL A 51 -23.12 -31.99 3.03
C VAL A 51 -23.86 -31.39 4.21
N VAL A 52 -23.32 -30.29 4.75
CA VAL A 52 -23.93 -29.53 5.84
C VAL A 52 -24.98 -28.57 5.29
N LYS A 53 -24.68 -27.88 4.19
CA LYS A 53 -25.61 -26.92 3.58
C LYS A 53 -25.33 -26.70 2.11
N VAL A 54 -26.41 -26.66 1.31
CA VAL A 54 -26.34 -26.28 -0.11
C VAL A 54 -26.69 -24.80 -0.24
N HIS A 55 -25.74 -23.99 -0.69
CA HIS A 55 -25.96 -22.58 -1.02
C HIS A 55 -26.15 -22.40 -2.53
N ARG A 56 -26.62 -21.22 -2.94
CA ARG A 56 -26.84 -20.90 -4.36
C ARG A 56 -25.58 -21.02 -5.23
N LYS A 57 -24.38 -20.74 -4.68
CA LYS A 57 -23.12 -20.67 -5.42
C LYS A 57 -22.08 -21.72 -4.99
N TYR A 58 -22.28 -22.37 -3.85
CA TYR A 58 -21.32 -23.30 -3.27
C TYR A 58 -22.02 -24.27 -2.32
N VAL A 59 -21.31 -25.30 -1.88
CA VAL A 59 -21.78 -26.26 -0.89
C VAL A 59 -20.84 -26.22 0.30
N SER A 60 -21.36 -26.23 1.53
CA SER A 60 -20.57 -26.49 2.73
C SER A 60 -20.75 -27.93 3.17
N ALA A 61 -19.63 -28.58 3.50
CA ALA A 61 -19.56 -29.97 3.91
C ALA A 61 -18.56 -30.13 5.07
N LYS A 62 -18.62 -31.27 5.74
CA LYS A 62 -17.64 -31.66 6.76
C LYS A 62 -17.10 -33.05 6.49
N VAL A 63 -15.82 -33.28 6.79
CA VAL A 63 -15.22 -34.62 6.72
C VAL A 63 -15.91 -35.54 7.73
N VAL A 64 -16.34 -36.71 7.28
CA VAL A 64 -16.87 -37.79 8.14
C VAL A 64 -16.01 -39.05 8.10
N ASP A 65 -15.22 -39.24 7.05
CA ASP A 65 -14.25 -40.33 6.95
C ASP A 65 -13.07 -39.91 6.07
N VAL A 66 -11.86 -40.35 6.41
CA VAL A 66 -10.63 -40.04 5.66
C VAL A 66 -10.14 -41.33 5.01
N LEU A 67 -10.24 -41.40 3.68
CA LEU A 67 -9.86 -42.59 2.92
C LEU A 67 -8.36 -42.62 2.64
N GLU A 68 -7.78 -41.47 2.32
CA GLU A 68 -6.35 -41.26 2.09
C GLU A 68 -5.94 -39.99 2.85
N ALA A 69 -5.22 -40.18 3.97
CA ALA A 69 -4.84 -39.10 4.88
C ALA A 69 -3.57 -38.39 4.44
N SER A 70 -3.50 -37.08 4.71
CA SER A 70 -2.27 -36.31 4.59
C SER A 70 -1.26 -36.76 5.65
N PRO A 71 0.05 -36.76 5.36
CA PRO A 71 1.07 -36.98 6.39
C PRO A 71 1.03 -35.95 7.52
N ASP A 72 0.44 -34.77 7.28
CA ASP A 72 0.30 -33.70 8.27
C ASP A 72 -0.97 -33.82 9.12
N ARG A 73 -1.81 -34.85 8.91
CA ARG A 73 -3.02 -35.05 9.71
C ARG A 73 -2.68 -35.50 11.11
N VAL A 74 -3.29 -34.85 12.10
CA VAL A 74 -3.26 -35.25 13.52
C VAL A 74 -4.68 -35.40 14.05
N GLU A 75 -4.82 -36.13 15.16
CA GLU A 75 -6.11 -36.24 15.84
C GLU A 75 -6.39 -34.95 16.63
N PRO A 76 -7.53 -34.27 16.39
CA PRO A 76 -7.90 -33.08 17.15
C PRO A 76 -8.03 -33.38 18.65
N PRO A 77 -7.29 -32.69 19.54
CA PRO A 77 -7.36 -32.97 20.98
C PRO A 77 -8.65 -32.45 21.64
N CYS A 78 -9.35 -31.48 21.03
CA CYS A 78 -10.55 -30.89 21.60
C CYS A 78 -11.79 -31.77 21.34
N PRO A 79 -12.54 -32.17 22.39
CA PRO A 79 -13.75 -32.99 22.22
C PRO A 79 -14.89 -32.24 21.51
N TYR A 80 -14.80 -30.91 21.41
CA TYR A 80 -15.77 -30.07 20.72
C TYR A 80 -15.37 -29.75 19.28
N TYR A 81 -14.23 -30.24 18.77
CA TYR A 81 -13.79 -29.93 17.42
C TYR A 81 -14.82 -30.39 16.37
N GLY A 82 -15.09 -29.54 15.37
CA GLY A 82 -16.12 -29.77 14.35
C GLY A 82 -17.52 -29.26 14.74
N GLU A 83 -17.95 -29.50 15.98
CA GLU A 83 -19.21 -28.94 16.50
C GLU A 83 -19.01 -27.47 16.92
N CYS A 84 -17.95 -27.18 17.69
CA CYS A 84 -17.47 -25.83 17.92
C CYS A 84 -16.61 -25.38 16.73
N THR A 85 -17.00 -24.29 16.09
CA THR A 85 -16.29 -23.74 14.92
C THR A 85 -15.21 -22.72 15.29
N GLY A 86 -14.79 -22.66 16.56
CA GLY A 86 -13.77 -21.73 17.05
C GLY A 86 -12.36 -22.05 16.54
N CYS A 87 -12.05 -23.33 16.38
CA CYS A 87 -10.78 -23.81 15.81
C CYS A 87 -11.05 -24.43 14.45
N GLN A 88 -10.18 -24.18 13.47
CA GLN A 88 -10.33 -24.73 12.12
C GLN A 88 -9.31 -25.84 11.83
N TRP A 89 -8.15 -25.82 12.48
CA TRP A 89 -6.97 -26.61 12.07
C TRP A 89 -6.40 -27.53 13.16
N GLN A 90 -7.19 -27.91 14.18
CA GLN A 90 -6.71 -28.89 15.17
C GLN A 90 -6.41 -30.28 14.58
N HIS A 91 -6.90 -30.57 13.37
CA HIS A 91 -6.60 -31.80 12.63
C HIS A 91 -5.31 -31.72 11.81
N LEU A 92 -4.59 -30.59 11.87
CA LEU A 92 -3.38 -30.32 11.10
C LEU A 92 -2.20 -30.17 12.07
N SER A 93 -1.07 -30.83 11.76
CA SER A 93 0.17 -30.72 12.51
C SER A 93 0.61 -29.25 12.63
N TYR A 94 1.25 -28.88 13.75
CA TYR A 94 1.59 -27.49 13.99
C TYR A 94 2.57 -26.93 12.94
N ASP A 95 3.57 -27.71 12.54
CA ASP A 95 4.52 -27.33 11.49
C ASP A 95 3.80 -27.05 10.16
N ALA A 96 2.80 -27.86 9.81
CA ALA A 96 2.00 -27.63 8.61
C ALA A 96 1.11 -26.38 8.75
N GLN A 97 0.58 -26.08 9.94
CA GLN A 97 -0.14 -24.81 10.18
C GLN A 97 0.75 -23.60 9.87
N LEU A 98 2.00 -23.59 10.36
CA LEU A 98 2.95 -22.50 10.11
C LEU A 98 3.27 -22.35 8.63
N LYS A 99 3.58 -23.46 7.95
CA LYS A 99 3.86 -23.47 6.50
C LYS A 99 2.69 -22.90 5.70
N ILE A 100 1.47 -23.36 5.98
CA ILE A 100 0.26 -22.92 5.26
C ILE A 100 -0.05 -21.44 5.56
N LYS A 101 0.19 -20.95 6.78
CA LYS A 101 0.05 -19.51 7.10
C LYS A 101 0.99 -18.67 6.24
N ARG A 102 2.26 -19.08 6.09
CA ARG A 102 3.22 -18.41 5.22
C ARG A 102 2.75 -18.37 3.77
N GLU A 103 2.29 -19.51 3.26
CA GLU A 103 1.76 -19.63 1.89
C GLU A 103 0.55 -18.71 1.67
N LYS A 104 -0.39 -18.67 2.63
CA LYS A 104 -1.57 -17.79 2.56
C LYS A 104 -1.20 -16.30 2.55
N VAL A 105 -0.21 -15.89 3.35
CA VAL A 105 0.29 -14.51 3.34
C VAL A 105 0.91 -14.20 1.99
N THR A 106 1.78 -15.09 1.49
CA THR A 106 2.45 -14.93 0.20
C THR A 106 1.45 -14.80 -0.95
N ASP A 107 0.44 -15.68 -1.03
CA ASP A 107 -0.63 -15.61 -2.04
C ASP A 107 -1.39 -14.29 -1.96
N ALA A 108 -1.78 -13.86 -0.77
CA ALA A 108 -2.54 -12.63 -0.60
C ALA A 108 -1.74 -11.40 -1.08
N LEU A 109 -0.44 -11.34 -0.76
CA LEU A 109 0.44 -10.26 -1.19
C LEU A 109 0.69 -10.27 -2.71
N GLN A 110 0.84 -11.44 -3.32
CA GLN A 110 1.00 -11.56 -4.77
C GLN A 110 -0.30 -11.18 -5.51
N ARG A 111 -1.42 -11.76 -5.10
CA ARG A 111 -2.70 -11.66 -5.81
C ARG A 111 -3.42 -10.33 -5.56
N VAL A 112 -3.44 -9.85 -4.32
CA VAL A 112 -4.16 -8.63 -3.93
C VAL A 112 -3.21 -7.43 -3.91
N GLY A 113 -1.99 -7.64 -3.39
CA GLY A 113 -0.97 -6.60 -3.33
C GLY A 113 -0.24 -6.34 -4.63
N ASP A 114 -0.36 -7.24 -5.63
CA ASP A 114 0.34 -7.12 -6.92
C ASP A 114 1.88 -7.03 -6.74
N LEU A 115 2.38 -7.71 -5.71
CA LEU A 115 3.79 -7.79 -5.37
C LEU A 115 4.34 -9.11 -5.90
N ALA A 116 5.16 -9.08 -6.96
CA ALA A 116 5.58 -10.30 -7.66
C ALA A 116 6.35 -11.29 -6.76
N ASP A 117 7.27 -10.78 -5.94
CA ASP A 117 8.11 -11.57 -5.04
C ASP A 117 8.18 -10.91 -3.65
N PRO A 118 7.10 -11.02 -2.85
CA PRO A 118 7.04 -10.35 -1.56
C PRO A 118 7.99 -11.04 -0.56
N PRO A 119 8.80 -10.28 0.21
CA PRO A 119 9.77 -10.83 1.16
C PRO A 119 9.10 -11.36 2.43
N VAL A 120 8.41 -12.50 2.34
CA VAL A 120 7.70 -13.12 3.47
C VAL A 120 8.64 -14.08 4.22
N SER A 121 8.98 -13.75 5.47
CA SER A 121 9.79 -14.61 6.33
C SER A 121 8.99 -15.80 6.90
N GLU A 122 9.67 -16.68 7.64
CA GLU A 122 9.01 -17.82 8.29
C GLU A 122 8.04 -17.35 9.38
N VAL A 123 6.93 -18.06 9.56
CA VAL A 123 5.95 -17.72 10.60
C VAL A 123 6.58 -17.91 11.96
N ARG A 124 6.61 -16.83 12.75
CA ARG A 124 7.05 -16.90 14.14
C ARG A 124 6.06 -17.75 14.93
N PRO A 125 6.46 -18.90 15.49
CA PRO A 125 5.56 -19.78 16.21
C PRO A 125 5.12 -19.15 17.52
N SER A 126 3.91 -19.51 17.97
CA SER A 126 3.44 -19.22 19.32
C SER A 126 4.18 -20.10 20.32
N PRO A 127 4.70 -19.54 21.43
CA PRO A 127 5.23 -20.34 22.53
C PRO A 127 4.18 -21.32 23.09
N ASP A 128 2.93 -20.85 23.15
CA ASP A 128 1.78 -21.61 23.63
C ASP A 128 0.83 -21.92 22.46
N GLN A 129 0.72 -23.19 22.08
CA GLN A 129 -0.23 -23.63 21.03
C GLN A 129 -1.67 -23.79 21.56
N LEU A 130 -1.81 -23.96 22.87
CA LEU A 130 -3.04 -24.12 23.65
C LEU A 130 -2.92 -23.25 24.89
N GLY A 131 -4.04 -22.88 25.52
CA GLY A 131 -4.02 -22.08 26.75
C GLY A 131 -3.57 -20.62 26.60
N TYR A 132 -3.33 -20.15 25.37
CA TYR A 132 -2.80 -18.81 25.12
C TYR A 132 -3.87 -17.71 25.24
N ARG A 133 -5.15 -18.04 25.04
CA ARG A 133 -6.22 -17.07 24.82
C ARG A 133 -6.76 -16.54 26.14
N ASN A 134 -6.47 -15.27 26.44
CA ASN A 134 -6.86 -14.62 27.70
C ASN A 134 -8.26 -13.95 27.68
N HIS A 135 -8.96 -13.95 26.53
CA HIS A 135 -10.28 -13.31 26.36
C HIS A 135 -11.25 -14.17 25.56
N ALA A 136 -12.46 -14.34 26.09
CA ALA A 136 -13.57 -14.99 25.41
C ALA A 136 -14.86 -14.19 25.54
N ARG A 137 -15.69 -14.25 24.50
CA ARG A 137 -17.07 -13.77 24.53
C ARG A 137 -18.00 -14.95 24.27
N PHE A 138 -18.73 -15.36 25.29
CA PHE A 138 -19.65 -16.48 25.27
C PHE A 138 -21.05 -16.03 24.88
N THR A 139 -21.74 -16.91 24.16
CA THR A 139 -23.19 -16.87 24.02
C THR A 139 -23.80 -17.65 25.17
N ILE A 140 -24.96 -17.21 25.64
CA ILE A 140 -25.70 -17.87 26.71
C ILE A 140 -27.01 -18.41 26.14
N ASN A 141 -27.33 -19.67 26.45
CA ASN A 141 -28.60 -20.28 26.06
C ASN A 141 -29.74 -19.92 27.04
N ARG A 142 -30.94 -20.47 26.85
CA ARG A 142 -32.09 -20.19 27.71
C ARG A 142 -31.95 -20.74 29.14
N ASP A 143 -31.10 -21.74 29.33
CA ASP A 143 -30.86 -22.40 30.60
C ASP A 143 -29.71 -21.76 31.38
N GLY A 144 -29.10 -20.68 30.85
CA GLY A 144 -27.97 -20.00 31.47
C GLY A 144 -26.60 -20.61 31.15
N ALA A 145 -26.54 -21.64 30.31
CA ALA A 145 -25.29 -22.30 29.91
C ALA A 145 -24.47 -21.42 28.95
N LEU A 146 -23.16 -21.39 29.15
CA LEU A 146 -22.20 -20.69 28.33
C LEU A 146 -21.65 -21.59 27.22
N GLY A 147 -21.45 -21.00 26.04
CA GLY A 147 -20.95 -21.71 24.89
C GLY A 147 -20.80 -20.83 23.67
N PHE A 148 -20.73 -21.48 22.51
CA PHE A 148 -20.61 -20.81 21.22
C PHE A 148 -21.73 -21.23 20.27
N ILE A 149 -21.95 -20.41 19.24
CA ILE A 149 -22.85 -20.77 18.14
C ILE A 149 -22.02 -21.34 17.01
N ASN A 150 -22.32 -22.56 16.58
CA ASN A 150 -21.72 -23.14 15.38
C ASN A 150 -22.04 -22.25 14.17
N ARG A 151 -21.02 -21.83 13.44
CA ARG A 151 -21.15 -20.88 12.33
C ARG A 151 -22.07 -21.37 11.20
N GLU A 152 -22.05 -22.67 10.93
CA GLU A 152 -22.76 -23.30 9.83
C GLU A 152 -24.18 -23.71 10.22
N THR A 153 -24.32 -24.50 11.29
CA THR A 153 -25.61 -25.04 11.74
C THR A 153 -26.42 -24.05 12.57
N ARG A 154 -25.78 -23.00 13.09
CA ARG A 154 -26.37 -22.02 14.02
C ARG A 154 -26.87 -22.61 15.33
N GLN A 155 -26.44 -23.84 15.65
CA GLN A 155 -26.76 -24.50 16.90
C GLN A 155 -25.84 -24.04 18.02
N PHE A 156 -26.37 -24.01 19.24
CA PHE A 156 -25.61 -23.73 20.44
C PHE A 156 -24.79 -24.95 20.84
N VAL A 157 -23.50 -24.71 21.12
CA VAL A 157 -22.55 -25.72 21.59
C VAL A 157 -22.09 -25.29 22.97
N ARG A 158 -22.54 -26.03 23.98
CA ARG A 158 -22.09 -25.88 25.37
C ARG A 158 -20.60 -26.21 25.45
N ILE A 159 -19.84 -25.37 26.15
CA ILE A 159 -18.40 -25.57 26.36
C ILE A 159 -18.16 -25.64 27.87
N GLU A 160 -17.63 -26.76 28.34
CA GLU A 160 -17.18 -26.88 29.73
C GLU A 160 -15.74 -26.40 29.88
N LYS A 161 -14.90 -26.73 28.91
CA LYS A 161 -13.49 -26.31 28.88
C LYS A 161 -13.02 -26.08 27.46
N CYS A 162 -12.41 -24.93 27.19
CA CYS A 162 -11.79 -24.64 25.90
C CYS A 162 -10.27 -24.79 25.99
N LEU A 163 -9.69 -25.66 25.15
CA LEU A 163 -8.24 -25.90 25.15
C LEU A 163 -7.42 -24.68 24.70
N LEU A 164 -8.00 -23.74 23.94
CA LEU A 164 -7.28 -22.51 23.56
C LEU A 164 -7.22 -21.50 24.70
N MET A 165 -8.16 -21.56 25.66
CA MET A 165 -8.31 -20.54 26.68
C MET A 165 -7.34 -20.74 27.84
N HIS A 166 -6.80 -19.63 28.32
CA HIS A 166 -6.02 -19.59 29.55
C HIS A 166 -6.81 -20.19 30.72
N GLN A 167 -6.12 -20.81 31.68
CA GLN A 167 -6.76 -21.52 32.78
C GLN A 167 -7.72 -20.62 33.57
N GLY A 168 -7.35 -19.36 33.84
CA GLY A 168 -8.23 -18.42 34.54
C GLY A 168 -9.54 -18.11 33.80
N VAL A 169 -9.59 -18.20 32.46
CA VAL A 169 -10.86 -18.08 31.73
C VAL A 169 -11.70 -19.35 31.89
N ASN A 170 -11.06 -20.52 31.86
CA ASN A 170 -11.76 -21.80 32.06
C ASN A 170 -12.30 -21.96 33.49
N ASP A 171 -11.55 -21.49 34.51
CA ASP A 171 -12.00 -21.51 35.91
C ASP A 171 -13.27 -20.67 36.09
N LEU A 172 -13.29 -19.46 35.51
CA LEU A 172 -14.47 -18.58 35.55
C LEU A 172 -15.62 -19.12 34.70
N LEU A 173 -15.33 -19.78 33.57
CA LEU A 173 -16.35 -20.45 32.76
C LEU A 173 -17.05 -21.55 33.58
N GLU A 174 -16.29 -22.38 34.28
CA GLU A 174 -16.83 -23.46 35.13
C GLU A 174 -17.71 -22.90 36.24
N GLU A 175 -17.29 -21.83 36.91
CA GLU A 175 -18.06 -21.21 37.99
C GLU A 175 -19.37 -20.55 37.50
N LEU A 176 -19.33 -19.90 36.34
CA LEU A 176 -20.47 -19.18 35.77
C LEU A 176 -21.47 -20.08 35.05
N GLN A 177 -21.10 -21.33 34.77
CA GLN A 177 -21.89 -22.25 33.98
C GLN A 177 -23.30 -22.43 34.56
N ASP A 178 -24.31 -22.38 33.70
CA ASP A 178 -25.74 -22.53 34.04
C ASP A 178 -26.36 -21.40 34.89
N HIS A 179 -25.57 -20.43 35.35
CA HIS A 179 -26.04 -19.34 36.23
C HIS A 179 -26.24 -17.99 35.50
N CYS A 180 -26.01 -17.93 34.19
CA CYS A 180 -25.95 -16.67 33.43
C CYS A 180 -27.24 -16.29 32.67
N GLY A 181 -28.38 -16.92 32.96
CA GLY A 181 -29.62 -16.81 32.17
C GLY A 181 -30.25 -15.40 32.07
N GLU A 182 -29.75 -14.43 32.83
CA GLU A 182 -30.20 -13.03 32.81
C GLU A 182 -29.56 -12.17 31.69
N THR A 183 -28.56 -12.70 30.97
CA THR A 183 -28.00 -12.08 29.77
C THR A 183 -27.86 -13.09 28.64
N THR A 184 -27.66 -12.59 27.41
CA THR A 184 -27.48 -13.42 26.20
C THR A 184 -26.03 -13.53 25.76
N GLN A 185 -25.18 -12.67 26.32
CA GLN A 185 -23.75 -12.55 25.99
C GLN A 185 -22.98 -12.20 27.26
N LEU A 186 -21.81 -12.81 27.40
CA LEU A 186 -20.90 -12.54 28.51
C LEU A 186 -19.45 -12.59 28.04
N SER A 187 -18.65 -11.62 28.48
CA SER A 187 -17.23 -11.53 28.20
C SER A 187 -16.45 -11.89 29.45
N ILE A 188 -15.49 -12.80 29.31
CA ILE A 188 -14.50 -13.15 30.35
C ILE A 188 -13.12 -12.78 29.84
N ARG A 189 -12.39 -11.97 30.60
CA ARG A 189 -10.96 -11.75 30.45
C ARG A 189 -10.25 -12.22 31.72
N ALA A 190 -9.12 -12.91 31.57
CA ALA A 190 -8.29 -13.29 32.70
C ALA A 190 -6.82 -13.07 32.35
N GLY A 191 -6.14 -12.21 33.11
CA GLY A 191 -4.74 -11.91 32.90
C GLY A 191 -3.86 -13.14 33.15
N LYS A 192 -3.03 -13.48 32.18
CA LYS A 192 -2.04 -14.57 32.25
C LYS A 192 -1.02 -14.29 33.36
N TYR A 193 -0.59 -13.04 33.50
CA TYR A 193 0.49 -12.66 34.42
C TYR A 193 0.01 -11.92 35.67
N SER A 194 -1.03 -11.09 35.55
CA SER A 194 -1.55 -10.32 36.68
C SER A 194 -2.40 -11.16 37.65
N GLY A 195 -3.02 -12.24 37.15
CA GLY A 195 -4.06 -12.97 37.87
C GLY A 195 -5.38 -12.19 38.05
N GLU A 196 -5.47 -10.96 37.53
CA GLU A 196 -6.71 -10.19 37.52
C GLU A 196 -7.67 -10.72 36.46
N PHE A 197 -8.96 -10.44 36.63
CA PHE A 197 -9.98 -10.83 35.66
C PHE A 197 -11.10 -9.79 35.56
N LEU A 198 -11.86 -9.90 34.47
CA LEU A 198 -13.02 -9.09 34.20
C LEU A 198 -14.13 -9.95 33.62
N ILE A 199 -15.33 -9.82 34.21
CA ILE A 199 -16.56 -10.41 33.72
C ILE A 199 -17.55 -9.29 33.41
N GLN A 200 -18.09 -9.26 32.19
CA GLN A 200 -19.09 -8.28 31.76
C GLN A 200 -20.22 -8.96 30.99
N PRO A 201 -21.51 -8.64 31.23
CA PRO A 201 -22.00 -7.59 32.13
C PRO A 201 -21.95 -7.95 33.63
N TYR A 202 -22.45 -7.05 34.48
CA TYR A 202 -22.77 -7.35 35.88
C TYR A 202 -23.95 -8.35 35.95
N LEU A 203 -23.83 -9.32 36.86
CA LEU A 203 -24.80 -10.39 37.11
C LEU A 203 -25.25 -10.36 38.57
N VAL A 204 -26.51 -10.70 38.84
CA VAL A 204 -27.11 -10.72 40.20
C VAL A 204 -27.51 -12.12 40.65
N HIS A 205 -27.26 -13.15 39.85
CA HIS A 205 -27.61 -14.53 40.21
C HIS A 205 -26.94 -14.95 41.54
N PRO A 206 -27.70 -15.48 42.52
CA PRO A 206 -27.19 -15.73 43.88
C PRO A 206 -26.16 -16.85 43.97
N GLU A 207 -26.09 -17.74 42.97
CA GLU A 207 -25.12 -18.85 42.91
C GLU A 207 -23.79 -18.44 42.25
N ILE A 208 -23.68 -17.21 41.73
CA ILE A 208 -22.40 -16.69 41.21
C ILE A 208 -21.58 -16.16 42.38
N GLY A 209 -20.50 -16.87 42.72
CA GLY A 209 -19.60 -16.53 43.82
C GLY A 209 -18.55 -15.47 43.48
N VAL A 210 -18.24 -15.29 42.19
CA VAL A 210 -17.27 -14.33 41.69
C VAL A 210 -17.84 -12.94 41.45
N PRO A 211 -17.05 -11.88 41.68
CA PRO A 211 -17.44 -10.54 41.29
C PRO A 211 -17.59 -10.45 39.76
N THR A 212 -18.67 -9.78 39.32
CA THR A 212 -18.94 -9.46 37.92
C THR A 212 -19.12 -7.95 37.75
N GLY A 213 -19.16 -7.46 36.52
CA GLY A 213 -19.34 -6.03 36.23
C GLY A 213 -18.09 -5.17 36.41
N GLN A 214 -16.90 -5.77 36.53
CA GLN A 214 -15.62 -5.06 36.59
C GLN A 214 -15.46 -4.18 35.35
N LYS A 215 -15.13 -2.91 35.53
CA LYS A 215 -14.96 -1.98 34.40
C LYS A 215 -13.64 -2.17 33.65
N ARG A 216 -12.64 -2.75 34.33
CA ARG A 216 -11.26 -2.89 33.86
C ARG A 216 -10.56 -4.05 34.58
N TYR A 217 -9.51 -4.58 33.96
CA TYR A 217 -8.54 -5.51 34.54
C TYR A 217 -7.13 -5.13 34.07
N THR A 218 -6.11 -5.64 34.74
CA THR A 218 -4.72 -5.51 34.33
C THR A 218 -4.21 -6.79 33.66
N GLU A 219 -3.31 -6.67 32.69
CA GLU A 219 -2.54 -7.77 32.10
C GLU A 219 -1.10 -7.29 31.82
N SER A 220 -0.13 -8.21 31.78
CA SER A 220 1.27 -7.87 31.50
C SER A 220 1.69 -8.32 30.10
N VAL A 221 2.41 -7.46 29.37
CA VAL A 221 3.04 -7.77 28.08
C VAL A 221 4.49 -7.31 28.14
N ALA A 222 5.43 -8.22 27.88
CA ALA A 222 6.87 -7.93 27.96
C ALA A 222 7.32 -7.28 29.29
N GLY A 223 6.65 -7.64 30.40
CA GLY A 223 6.94 -7.10 31.74
C GLY A 223 6.34 -5.72 32.03
N GLN A 224 5.59 -5.14 31.10
CA GLN A 224 4.83 -3.91 31.29
C GLN A 224 3.37 -4.23 31.58
N ASP A 225 2.81 -3.61 32.62
CA ASP A 225 1.41 -3.78 32.98
C ASP A 225 0.51 -2.81 32.20
N PHE A 226 -0.57 -3.36 31.67
CA PHE A 226 -1.61 -2.67 30.92
C PHE A 226 -2.95 -2.84 31.62
N LEU A 227 -3.48 -1.74 32.11
CA LEU A 227 -4.88 -1.60 32.45
C LEU A 227 -5.71 -1.59 31.16
N VAL A 228 -6.75 -2.39 31.12
CA VAL A 228 -7.63 -2.56 29.96
C VAL A 228 -9.08 -2.49 30.42
N SER A 229 -9.80 -1.46 29.96
CA SER A 229 -11.23 -1.35 30.18
C SER A 229 -12.02 -2.35 29.33
N SER A 230 -13.22 -2.73 29.80
CA SER A 230 -14.09 -3.70 29.11
C SER A 230 -14.29 -3.46 27.60
N PRO A 231 -14.57 -2.22 27.12
CA PRO A 231 -14.78 -1.97 25.69
C PRO A 231 -13.48 -1.86 24.90
N SER A 232 -12.32 -1.74 25.57
CA SER A 232 -11.03 -1.54 24.92
C SER A 232 -10.52 -2.85 24.30
N PHE A 233 -9.96 -2.76 23.10
CA PHE A 233 -9.30 -3.90 22.47
C PHE A 233 -7.98 -4.22 23.19
N PHE A 234 -7.65 -5.50 23.28
CA PHE A 234 -6.36 -5.98 23.75
C PHE A 234 -6.02 -7.30 23.09
N GLN A 235 -4.73 -7.55 22.87
CA GLN A 235 -4.27 -8.77 22.21
C GLN A 235 -4.57 -9.99 23.08
N VAL A 236 -5.14 -11.03 22.44
CA VAL A 236 -5.61 -12.22 23.17
C VAL A 236 -4.51 -13.22 23.49
N ASN A 237 -3.35 -13.09 22.83
CA ASN A 237 -2.15 -13.90 23.02
C ASN A 237 -0.99 -12.96 23.39
N VAL A 238 -0.72 -12.79 24.68
CA VAL A 238 0.25 -11.81 25.17
C VAL A 238 1.70 -12.14 24.78
N GLU A 239 2.03 -13.42 24.59
CA GLU A 239 3.35 -13.82 24.10
C GLU A 239 3.60 -13.34 22.67
N GLN A 240 2.58 -13.49 21.83
CA GLN A 240 2.66 -13.07 20.44
C GLN A 240 2.53 -11.55 20.30
N ALA A 241 1.83 -10.87 21.21
CA ALA A 241 1.84 -9.41 21.30
C ALA A 241 3.25 -8.87 21.61
N ALA A 242 3.94 -9.47 22.58
CA ALA A 242 5.34 -9.15 22.88
C ALA A 242 6.25 -9.44 21.67
N ALA A 243 6.08 -10.59 21.02
CA ALA A 243 6.82 -10.95 19.81
C ALA A 243 6.60 -9.96 18.65
N ALA A 244 5.37 -9.48 18.45
CA ALA A 244 5.07 -8.47 17.43
C ALA A 244 5.78 -7.14 17.75
N ALA A 245 5.75 -6.70 19.01
CA ALA A 245 6.47 -5.50 19.44
C ALA A 245 7.99 -5.62 19.25
N GLU A 246 8.57 -6.80 19.49
CA GLU A 246 9.99 -7.07 19.19
C GLU A 246 10.29 -6.96 17.69
N VAL A 247 9.46 -7.56 16.83
CA VAL A 247 9.63 -7.48 15.37
C VAL A 247 9.56 -6.02 14.90
N VAL A 248 8.60 -5.25 15.40
CA VAL A 248 8.47 -3.82 15.09
C VAL A 248 9.71 -3.05 15.55
N ARG A 249 10.15 -3.24 16.80
CA ARG A 249 11.34 -2.56 17.36
C ARG A 249 12.59 -2.86 16.56
N ASP A 250 12.85 -4.13 16.31
CA ASP A 250 14.10 -4.61 15.72
C ASP A 250 14.14 -4.27 14.22
N GLY A 251 13.01 -4.41 13.53
CA GLY A 251 12.85 -4.14 12.10
C GLY A 251 12.84 -2.66 11.72
N LEU A 252 12.40 -1.77 12.62
CA LEU A 252 12.41 -0.32 12.36
C LEU A 252 13.75 0.34 12.71
N HIS A 253 14.68 -0.38 13.34
CA HIS A 253 15.98 0.15 13.74
C HIS A 253 15.86 1.49 14.49
N LEU A 254 14.99 1.53 15.51
CA LEU A 254 14.66 2.75 16.24
C LEU A 254 15.90 3.39 16.88
N THR A 255 15.95 4.72 16.85
CA THR A 255 17.00 5.53 17.46
C THR A 255 16.43 6.46 18.52
N ALA A 256 17.27 6.83 19.50
CA ALA A 256 16.88 7.74 20.56
C ALA A 256 16.52 9.17 20.09
N ASP A 257 16.76 9.49 18.81
CA ASP A 257 16.40 10.77 18.18
C ASP A 257 15.06 10.72 17.44
N ASP A 258 14.52 9.52 17.18
CA ASP A 258 13.32 9.31 16.37
C ASP A 258 12.07 9.92 17.05
N VAL A 259 11.22 10.54 16.24
CA VAL A 259 9.82 10.83 16.57
C VAL A 259 8.97 9.71 15.99
N LEU A 260 8.40 8.88 16.87
CA LEU A 260 7.53 7.76 16.51
C LEU A 260 6.06 8.19 16.55
N LEU A 261 5.30 7.79 15.54
CA LEU A 261 3.86 7.85 15.54
C LEU A 261 3.27 6.43 15.65
N ASP A 262 2.45 6.19 16.66
CA ASP A 262 1.65 4.96 16.81
C ASP A 262 0.19 5.29 16.45
N ALA A 263 -0.25 4.86 15.28
CA ALA A 263 -1.62 5.07 14.81
C ALA A 263 -2.49 3.84 15.10
N TYR A 264 -3.71 4.09 15.57
CA TYR A 264 -4.62 3.05 16.08
C TYR A 264 -4.07 2.40 17.36
N THR A 265 -3.50 3.22 18.25
CA THR A 265 -2.71 2.76 19.40
C THR A 265 -3.50 1.90 20.41
N GLY A 266 -4.84 1.97 20.40
CA GLY A 266 -5.68 1.28 21.38
C GLY A 266 -5.32 1.69 22.81
N VAL A 267 -4.97 0.72 23.65
CA VAL A 267 -4.54 0.96 25.04
C VAL A 267 -3.06 1.32 25.18
N GLY A 268 -2.36 1.57 24.06
CA GLY A 268 -0.99 2.03 24.04
C GLY A 268 0.07 0.93 23.93
N THR A 269 -0.26 -0.29 23.47
CA THR A 269 0.68 -1.43 23.52
C THR A 269 2.01 -1.14 22.83
N PHE A 270 1.99 -0.75 21.55
CA PHE A 270 3.21 -0.41 20.82
C PHE A 270 3.81 0.90 21.32
N ALA A 271 3.00 1.95 21.45
CA ALA A 271 3.44 3.25 21.98
C ALA A 271 4.25 3.14 23.29
N ILE A 272 3.77 2.37 24.26
CA ILE A 272 4.39 2.21 25.58
C ILE A 272 5.64 1.33 25.50
N LEU A 273 5.59 0.21 24.78
CA LEU A 273 6.74 -0.70 24.65
C LEU A 273 7.89 -0.09 23.83
N LEU A 274 7.59 0.82 22.90
CA LEU A 274 8.58 1.46 22.03
C LEU A 274 9.08 2.81 22.58
N ALA A 275 8.33 3.46 23.47
CA ALA A 275 8.70 4.76 24.06
C ALA A 275 10.12 4.82 24.66
N PRO A 276 10.65 3.77 25.34
CA PRO A 276 12.02 3.81 25.86
C PRO A 276 13.12 3.91 24.80
N HIS A 277 12.79 3.66 23.53
CA HIS A 277 13.76 3.56 22.43
C HIS A 277 13.83 4.80 21.54
N VAL A 278 12.96 5.79 21.76
CA VAL A 278 12.78 6.94 20.87
C VAL A 278 12.71 8.26 21.63
N LYS A 279 12.90 9.36 20.93
CA LYS A 279 12.86 10.71 21.52
C LYS A 279 11.47 11.08 22.01
N ARG A 280 10.46 10.78 21.19
CA ARG A 280 9.06 11.14 21.41
C ARG A 280 8.15 10.16 20.72
N VAL A 281 7.05 9.81 21.37
CA VAL A 281 5.95 9.05 20.79
C VAL A 281 4.70 9.94 20.72
N ILE A 282 4.06 9.96 19.57
CA ILE A 282 2.72 10.50 19.34
C ILE A 282 1.80 9.31 19.09
N ALA A 283 0.77 9.13 19.91
CA ALA A 283 -0.14 8.00 19.81
C ALA A 283 -1.55 8.47 19.48
N VAL A 284 -2.18 7.89 18.46
CA VAL A 284 -3.49 8.31 17.94
C VAL A 284 -4.51 7.20 18.10
N GLU A 285 -5.66 7.53 18.71
CA GLU A 285 -6.75 6.58 18.94
C GLU A 285 -8.10 7.32 18.96
N GLU A 286 -9.14 6.71 18.39
CA GLU A 286 -10.48 7.30 18.31
C GLU A 286 -11.34 7.01 19.54
N SER A 287 -11.10 5.89 20.22
CA SER A 287 -11.80 5.45 21.40
C SER A 287 -11.31 6.22 22.64
N SER A 288 -12.19 7.07 23.18
CA SER A 288 -11.92 7.80 24.42
C SER A 288 -11.67 6.88 25.62
N ALA A 289 -12.28 5.69 25.65
CA ALA A 289 -12.03 4.68 26.68
C ALA A 289 -10.61 4.11 26.58
N ALA A 290 -10.16 3.77 25.37
CA ALA A 290 -8.84 3.23 25.14
C ALA A 290 -7.74 4.29 25.41
N VAL A 291 -7.96 5.54 25.01
CA VAL A 291 -7.05 6.65 25.36
C VAL A 291 -6.97 6.88 26.88
N ALA A 292 -8.07 6.74 27.60
CA ALA A 292 -8.06 6.87 29.07
C ALA A 292 -7.24 5.76 29.72
N ASP A 293 -7.38 4.52 29.24
CA ASP A 293 -6.56 3.38 29.67
C ASP A 293 -5.09 3.63 29.33
N ALA A 294 -4.79 4.03 28.10
CA ALA A 294 -3.43 4.25 27.61
C ALA A 294 -2.69 5.34 28.40
N LYS A 295 -3.37 6.44 28.74
CA LYS A 295 -2.81 7.50 29.61
C LYS A 295 -2.48 7.00 31.01
N GLN A 296 -3.27 6.08 31.55
CA GLN A 296 -2.98 5.48 32.85
C GLN A 296 -1.78 4.52 32.74
N ASN A 297 -1.73 3.71 31.69
CA ASN A 297 -0.64 2.76 31.42
C ASN A 297 0.70 3.48 31.18
N ALA A 298 0.66 4.64 30.54
CA ALA A 298 1.82 5.48 30.23
C ALA A 298 2.22 6.45 31.35
N SER A 299 1.63 6.38 32.54
CA SER A 299 1.78 7.43 33.57
C SER A 299 3.22 7.69 34.03
N GLU A 300 4.12 6.71 33.87
CA GLU A 300 5.55 6.84 34.17
C GLU A 300 6.40 7.33 32.98
N LEU A 301 5.84 7.37 31.77
CA LEU A 301 6.50 7.79 30.54
C LEU A 301 6.31 9.29 30.29
N GLN A 302 7.42 10.02 30.14
CA GLN A 302 7.40 11.47 29.93
C GLN A 302 7.43 11.88 28.46
N ASN A 303 7.79 10.96 27.57
CA ASN A 303 7.98 11.23 26.15
C ASN A 303 6.82 10.72 25.26
N LEU A 304 5.65 10.43 25.84
CA LEU A 304 4.49 9.89 25.15
C LEU A 304 3.28 10.84 25.25
N GLU A 305 2.73 11.21 24.09
CA GLU A 305 1.54 12.06 23.98
C GLU A 305 0.41 11.31 23.26
N PHE A 306 -0.83 11.49 23.74
CA PHE A 306 -2.02 10.89 23.14
C PHE A 306 -2.92 11.93 22.48
N LEU A 307 -3.26 11.70 21.21
CA LEU A 307 -4.21 12.47 20.43
C LEU A 307 -5.51 11.68 20.24
N LEU A 308 -6.62 12.22 20.75
CA LEU A 308 -7.95 11.62 20.57
C LEU A 308 -8.53 12.05 19.20
N GLY A 309 -8.72 11.09 18.31
CA GLY A 309 -9.30 11.35 16.99
C GLY A 309 -9.12 10.18 16.04
N ARG A 310 -9.81 10.24 14.90
CA ARG A 310 -9.62 9.25 13.83
C ARG A 310 -8.28 9.47 13.16
N THR A 311 -7.54 8.40 12.89
CA THR A 311 -6.21 8.46 12.29
C THR A 311 -6.21 9.32 11.02
N GLU A 312 -7.13 9.11 10.07
CA GLU A 312 -7.18 9.85 8.81
C GLU A 312 -7.40 11.37 8.96
N ASP A 313 -7.98 11.81 10.08
CA ASP A 313 -8.18 13.24 10.37
C ASP A 313 -6.97 13.85 11.08
N VAL A 314 -6.37 13.09 12.00
CA VAL A 314 -5.22 13.52 12.81
C VAL A 314 -3.96 13.59 11.96
N LEU A 315 -3.71 12.62 11.07
CA LEU A 315 -2.51 12.57 10.24
C LEU A 315 -2.29 13.85 9.41
N ARG A 316 -3.36 14.50 8.94
CA ARG A 316 -3.26 15.75 8.14
C ARG A 316 -2.74 16.96 8.92
N ASN A 317 -2.96 16.96 10.23
CA ASN A 317 -2.69 18.11 11.10
C ASN A 317 -1.71 17.75 12.21
N LEU A 318 -0.86 16.74 11.97
CA LEU A 318 0.13 16.32 12.94
C LEU A 318 1.06 17.49 13.29
N PRO A 319 1.35 17.72 14.57
CA PRO A 319 2.12 18.88 15.01
C PRO A 319 3.59 18.81 14.61
N VAL A 320 4.08 17.59 14.33
CA VAL A 320 5.47 17.29 13.96
C VAL A 320 5.44 16.14 12.96
N LYS A 321 6.30 16.22 11.94
CA LYS A 321 6.52 15.10 11.00
C LYS A 321 7.21 13.95 11.75
N PRO A 322 6.62 12.74 11.80
CA PRO A 322 7.28 11.59 12.41
C PRO A 322 8.38 11.04 11.51
N ASP A 323 9.43 10.50 12.12
CA ASP A 323 10.50 9.76 11.43
C ASP A 323 10.08 8.33 11.13
N VAL A 324 9.28 7.77 12.04
CA VAL A 324 8.85 6.37 12.06
C VAL A 324 7.36 6.28 12.36
N VAL A 325 6.64 5.39 11.67
CA VAL A 325 5.20 5.16 11.91
C VAL A 325 4.92 3.68 12.16
N VAL A 326 4.11 3.40 13.17
CA VAL A 326 3.47 2.10 13.39
C VAL A 326 1.98 2.24 13.07
N LEU A 327 1.45 1.35 12.23
CA LEU A 327 0.02 1.26 11.90
C LEU A 327 -0.50 -0.08 12.42
N ASP A 328 -1.53 -0.08 13.28
CA ASP A 328 -2.25 -1.30 13.69
C ASP A 328 -3.77 -1.16 13.44
N PRO A 329 -4.21 -1.02 12.17
CA PRO A 329 -5.60 -0.76 11.85
C PRO A 329 -6.52 -1.96 12.15
N PRO A 330 -7.84 -1.73 12.22
CA PRO A 330 -8.81 -2.83 12.30
C PRO A 330 -8.77 -3.71 11.03
N ARG A 331 -9.46 -4.86 11.07
CA ARG A 331 -9.54 -5.84 9.96
C ARG A 331 -9.85 -5.26 8.56
N SER A 332 -10.49 -4.09 8.48
CA SER A 332 -10.75 -3.40 7.21
C SER A 332 -9.51 -2.79 6.56
N GLY A 333 -8.37 -2.75 7.26
CA GLY A 333 -7.17 -2.01 6.92
C GLY A 333 -7.34 -0.50 7.16
N CYS A 334 -6.38 0.27 6.65
CA CYS A 334 -6.39 1.72 6.71
C CYS A 334 -7.45 2.31 5.78
N GLN A 335 -7.98 3.49 6.16
CA GLN A 335 -8.74 4.31 5.23
C GLN A 335 -7.80 4.83 4.12
N PRO A 336 -8.24 4.93 2.86
CA PRO A 336 -7.41 5.44 1.76
C PRO A 336 -6.75 6.79 2.08
N ARG A 337 -7.51 7.70 2.71
CA ARG A 337 -7.02 9.01 3.14
C ARG A 337 -5.89 8.94 4.18
N ALA A 338 -5.86 7.91 5.03
CA ALA A 338 -4.77 7.73 5.98
C ALA A 338 -3.48 7.34 5.25
N LEU A 339 -3.58 6.46 4.25
CA LEU A 339 -2.45 6.06 3.41
C LEU A 339 -1.94 7.24 2.57
N GLU A 340 -2.83 8.02 1.96
CA GLU A 340 -2.49 9.26 1.24
C GLU A 340 -1.70 10.22 2.14
N SER A 341 -2.21 10.53 3.34
CA SER A 341 -1.52 11.41 4.29
C SER A 341 -0.17 10.85 4.76
N LEU A 342 -0.03 9.52 4.90
CA LEU A 342 1.25 8.88 5.22
C LEU A 342 2.25 9.01 4.08
N ILE A 343 1.80 8.86 2.83
CA ILE A 343 2.63 9.02 1.63
C ILE A 343 3.09 10.48 1.50
N GLU A 344 2.20 11.44 1.75
CA GLU A 344 2.53 12.88 1.75
C GLU A 344 3.52 13.25 2.86
N MET A 345 3.30 12.78 4.09
CA MET A 345 4.23 13.04 5.20
C MET A 345 5.60 12.44 4.97
N ALA A 346 5.68 11.31 4.26
CA ALA A 346 6.93 10.64 3.94
C ALA A 346 7.84 10.35 5.16
N PRO A 347 7.36 9.67 6.22
CA PRO A 347 8.26 9.07 7.22
C PRO A 347 9.25 8.11 6.56
N SER A 348 10.44 8.01 7.14
CA SER A 348 11.53 7.19 6.62
C SER A 348 11.27 5.69 6.76
N ARG A 349 10.50 5.29 7.76
CA ARG A 349 10.29 3.90 8.16
C ARG A 349 8.86 3.70 8.63
N VAL A 350 8.23 2.60 8.22
CA VAL A 350 6.85 2.26 8.58
C VAL A 350 6.77 0.79 8.95
N ALA A 351 6.14 0.48 10.08
CA ALA A 351 5.66 -0.86 10.39
C ALA A 351 4.14 -0.88 10.23
N TYR A 352 3.64 -1.85 9.48
CA TYR A 352 2.20 -2.09 9.33
C TYR A 352 1.88 -3.45 9.95
N VAL A 353 1.11 -3.44 11.03
CA VAL A 353 0.59 -4.62 11.73
C VAL A 353 -0.81 -4.95 11.18
N SER A 354 -1.07 -6.21 10.84
CA SER A 354 -2.39 -6.62 10.33
C SER A 354 -2.71 -8.07 10.67
N CYS A 355 -3.96 -8.30 11.09
CA CYS A 355 -4.53 -9.63 11.27
C CYS A 355 -5.24 -10.18 10.01
N ASP A 356 -5.19 -9.46 8.88
CA ASP A 356 -5.75 -9.87 7.60
C ASP A 356 -4.78 -9.59 6.44
N ALA A 357 -4.34 -10.65 5.77
CA ALA A 357 -3.32 -10.58 4.73
C ALA A 357 -3.84 -9.97 3.40
N GLU A 358 -5.14 -10.06 3.12
CA GLU A 358 -5.71 -9.50 1.89
C GLU A 358 -5.80 -7.98 1.98
N THR A 359 -6.29 -7.45 3.10
CA THR A 359 -6.32 -6.00 3.33
C THR A 359 -4.92 -5.42 3.51
N LEU A 360 -4.00 -6.16 4.13
CA LEU A 360 -2.58 -5.81 4.16
C LEU A 360 -2.02 -5.68 2.73
N GLY A 361 -2.22 -6.68 1.88
CA GLY A 361 -1.75 -6.64 0.49
C GLY A 361 -2.28 -5.42 -0.28
N ARG A 362 -3.58 -5.13 -0.15
CA ARG A 362 -4.21 -3.94 -0.75
C ARG A 362 -3.50 -2.65 -0.31
N ASP A 363 -3.24 -2.50 0.98
CA ASP A 363 -2.66 -1.27 1.53
C ASP A 363 -1.17 -1.15 1.20
N LEU A 364 -0.43 -2.26 1.23
CA LEU A 364 0.97 -2.31 0.80
C LEU A 364 1.13 -1.92 -0.67
N LYS A 365 0.21 -2.32 -1.54
CA LYS A 365 0.20 -1.89 -2.95
C LYS A 365 0.19 -0.36 -3.07
N ILE A 366 -0.69 0.29 -2.31
CA ILE A 366 -0.83 1.75 -2.31
C ILE A 366 0.44 2.42 -1.75
N LEU A 367 0.98 1.90 -0.64
CA LEU A 367 2.21 2.44 -0.04
C LEU A 367 3.42 2.27 -0.97
N CYS A 368 3.57 1.11 -1.62
CA CYS A 368 4.67 0.87 -2.56
C CYS A 368 4.56 1.78 -3.80
N GLN A 369 3.34 2.01 -4.32
CA GLN A 369 3.10 3.00 -5.37
C GLN A 369 3.40 4.43 -4.90
N GLY A 370 3.23 4.71 -3.60
CA GLY A 370 3.59 5.96 -2.95
C GLY A 370 5.08 6.13 -2.61
N GLY A 371 5.95 5.25 -3.11
CA GLY A 371 7.41 5.39 -2.98
C GLY A 371 8.04 4.67 -1.78
N TYR A 372 7.29 3.83 -1.06
CA TYR A 372 7.87 2.92 -0.07
C TYR A 372 8.42 1.66 -0.73
N ARG A 373 9.47 1.09 -0.16
CA ARG A 373 9.92 -0.27 -0.45
C ARG A 373 9.47 -1.18 0.68
N LEU A 374 8.86 -2.31 0.33
CA LEU A 374 8.60 -3.38 1.27
C LEU A 374 9.90 -4.15 1.53
N ASP A 375 10.44 -4.09 2.74
CA ASP A 375 11.69 -4.75 3.11
C ASP A 375 11.44 -6.18 3.61
N GLU A 376 10.40 -6.37 4.41
CA GLU A 376 10.02 -7.69 4.96
C GLU A 376 8.53 -7.73 5.31
N VAL A 377 7.92 -8.91 5.23
CA VAL A 377 6.68 -9.24 5.92
C VAL A 377 6.94 -10.41 6.86
N ALA A 378 6.83 -10.15 8.16
CA ALA A 378 7.04 -11.11 9.23
C ALA A 378 5.68 -11.62 9.76
N PRO A 379 5.24 -12.82 9.38
CA PRO A 379 4.03 -13.41 9.95
C PRO A 379 4.28 -13.96 11.36
N LEU A 380 3.28 -13.81 12.22
CA LEU A 380 3.23 -14.29 13.60
C LEU A 380 2.01 -15.17 13.79
N ASP A 381 2.20 -16.30 14.46
CA ASP A 381 1.11 -17.18 14.84
C ASP A 381 0.40 -16.69 16.11
N MET A 382 -0.27 -15.54 16.01
CA MET A 382 -1.09 -14.98 17.10
C MET A 382 -2.25 -15.90 17.51
N PHE A 383 -2.71 -16.76 16.58
CA PHE A 383 -3.88 -17.62 16.75
C PHE A 383 -3.64 -19.08 16.32
N PRO A 384 -2.84 -19.85 17.09
CA PRO A 384 -2.64 -21.28 16.84
C PRO A 384 -3.96 -22.05 16.72
N GLN A 385 -3.98 -23.14 15.96
CA GLN A 385 -5.16 -23.98 15.70
C GLN A 385 -6.28 -23.29 14.87
N THR A 386 -6.03 -22.07 14.41
CA THR A 386 -6.92 -21.31 13.53
C THR A 386 -6.20 -20.91 12.25
N HIS A 387 -6.97 -20.57 11.22
CA HIS A 387 -6.45 -20.07 9.95
C HIS A 387 -5.92 -18.64 9.98
N HIS A 388 -6.14 -17.90 11.07
CA HIS A 388 -5.73 -16.51 11.21
C HIS A 388 -4.21 -16.40 11.39
N VAL A 389 -3.63 -15.35 10.81
CA VAL A 389 -2.22 -15.01 10.89
C VAL A 389 -2.10 -13.51 11.11
N GLU A 390 -1.26 -13.11 12.06
CA GLU A 390 -0.90 -11.72 12.28
C GLU A 390 0.35 -11.44 11.44
N CYS A 391 0.47 -10.27 10.84
CA CYS A 391 1.61 -9.91 10.00
C CYS A 391 2.15 -8.55 10.43
N VAL A 392 3.48 -8.42 10.48
CA VAL A 392 4.17 -7.14 10.57
C VAL A 392 4.91 -6.92 9.27
N ALA A 393 4.45 -5.97 8.46
CA ALA A 393 5.15 -5.54 7.25
C ALA A 393 6.06 -4.34 7.59
N LEU A 394 7.33 -4.46 7.23
CA LEU A 394 8.34 -3.44 7.42
C LEU A 394 8.59 -2.76 6.08
N LEU A 395 8.39 -1.45 6.04
CA LEU A 395 8.64 -0.62 4.88
C LEU A 395 9.67 0.44 5.23
N SER A 396 10.55 0.71 4.28
CA SER A 396 11.41 1.87 4.33
C SER A 396 11.19 2.75 3.12
N ARG A 397 11.38 4.03 3.37
CA ARG A 397 11.50 5.06 2.38
C ARG A 397 12.90 5.61 2.53
N GLY A 398 13.82 5.05 1.77
CA GLY A 398 15.10 5.72 1.57
C GLY A 398 14.88 7.01 0.79
N GLU A 399 15.76 8.00 0.98
CA GLU A 399 16.29 8.63 -0.22
C GLU A 399 16.83 7.45 -1.05
N GLN A 400 16.16 7.09 -2.14
CA GLN A 400 16.74 6.16 -3.11
C GLN A 400 18.16 6.69 -3.34
N PRO A 401 19.23 5.87 -3.22
CA PRO A 401 20.51 6.26 -3.78
C PRO A 401 20.21 6.47 -5.25
N ARG A 402 20.00 7.75 -5.59
CA ARG A 402 19.62 8.13 -6.94
C ARG A 402 20.68 7.50 -7.82
N MET A 403 20.27 6.74 -8.82
CA MET A 403 21.22 6.11 -9.72
C MET A 403 21.99 7.22 -10.43
N PRO A 404 23.32 7.14 -10.57
CA PRO A 404 24.00 8.04 -11.50
C PRO A 404 23.32 7.90 -12.86
N LEU A 405 23.19 9.00 -13.60
CA LEU A 405 22.68 8.92 -14.97
C LEU A 405 23.49 7.88 -15.75
N PRO A 406 22.85 7.04 -16.57
CA PRO A 406 23.55 6.01 -17.30
C PRO A 406 24.54 6.65 -18.27
N ALA A 407 25.64 5.95 -18.53
CA ALA A 407 26.69 6.43 -19.43
C ALA A 407 26.21 6.68 -20.87
N SER A 408 25.03 6.19 -21.24
CA SER A 408 24.41 6.41 -22.55
C SER A 408 23.05 7.08 -22.39
N ILE A 409 23.00 8.37 -22.73
CA ILE A 409 21.78 9.14 -22.93
C ILE A 409 21.63 9.39 -24.43
N THR A 410 20.43 9.20 -24.99
CA THR A 410 20.15 9.45 -26.40
C THR A 410 19.01 10.45 -26.55
N LEU A 411 19.26 11.56 -27.25
CA LEU A 411 18.22 12.49 -27.68
C LEU A 411 17.60 11.96 -28.98
N ALA A 412 16.32 11.59 -28.92
CA ALA A 412 15.52 11.12 -30.04
C ALA A 412 15.00 12.28 -30.92
N SER A 413 15.89 13.21 -31.29
CA SER A 413 15.52 14.40 -32.06
C SER A 413 16.65 14.94 -32.92
N ALA A 414 16.33 15.32 -34.16
CA ALA A 414 17.25 16.04 -35.04
C ALA A 414 17.32 17.56 -34.75
N SER A 415 16.48 18.09 -33.83
CA SER A 415 16.41 19.53 -33.54
C SER A 415 17.70 20.05 -32.92
N PRO A 416 18.41 21.00 -33.57
CA PRO A 416 19.64 21.54 -33.00
C PRO A 416 19.41 22.36 -31.72
N ARG A 417 18.21 22.94 -31.51
CA ARG A 417 17.89 23.69 -30.28
C ARG A 417 17.75 22.77 -29.07
N ARG A 418 17.12 21.61 -29.27
CA ARG A 418 17.04 20.57 -28.22
C ARG A 418 18.42 20.04 -27.87
N ARG A 419 19.30 19.92 -28.87
CA ARG A 419 20.71 19.62 -28.66
C ARG A 419 21.40 20.70 -27.83
N GLU A 420 21.23 21.98 -28.15
CA GLU A 420 21.79 23.09 -27.38
C GLU A 420 21.30 23.07 -25.92
N LEU A 421 20.00 22.88 -25.69
CA LEU A 421 19.42 22.75 -24.35
C LEU A 421 19.97 21.53 -23.59
N MET A 422 20.17 20.40 -24.27
CA MET A 422 20.81 19.22 -23.68
C MET A 422 22.28 19.45 -23.34
N VAL A 423 23.01 20.24 -24.15
CA VAL A 423 24.41 20.62 -23.86
C VAL A 423 24.48 21.49 -22.61
N LEU A 424 23.53 22.40 -22.40
CA LEU A 424 23.47 23.24 -21.19
C LEU A 424 23.38 22.40 -19.90
N LEU A 425 22.76 21.21 -19.95
CA LEU A 425 22.70 20.29 -18.82
C LEU A 425 24.06 19.69 -18.42
N GLY A 426 25.11 19.89 -19.21
CA GLY A 426 26.43 19.29 -18.97
C GLY A 426 26.46 17.77 -19.15
N LEU A 427 25.48 17.20 -19.88
CA LEU A 427 25.34 15.77 -20.11
C LEU A 427 26.12 15.32 -21.36
N GLU A 428 26.76 14.16 -21.29
CA GLU A 428 27.21 13.45 -22.49
C GLU A 428 26.02 12.67 -23.08
N PHE A 429 25.69 12.92 -24.35
CA PHE A 429 24.56 12.26 -25.02
C PHE A 429 24.82 12.03 -26.51
N ASN A 430 24.13 11.03 -27.06
CA ASN A 430 24.06 10.71 -28.47
C ASN A 430 22.81 11.30 -29.11
N ILE A 431 22.82 11.50 -30.42
CA ILE A 431 21.65 11.96 -31.18
C ILE A 431 21.26 10.87 -32.16
N THR A 432 20.03 10.40 -32.02
CA THR A 432 19.45 9.42 -32.94
C THR A 432 18.04 9.89 -33.31
N PRO A 433 17.84 10.56 -34.45
CA PRO A 433 16.52 10.96 -34.89
C PRO A 433 15.66 9.72 -35.19
N ALA A 434 14.39 9.75 -34.80
CA ALA A 434 13.40 8.77 -35.25
C ALA A 434 12.76 9.26 -36.56
N ASP A 435 12.66 8.36 -37.55
CA ASP A 435 11.94 8.61 -38.79
C ASP A 435 10.52 8.04 -38.64
N LEU A 436 9.57 8.90 -38.31
CA LEU A 436 8.19 8.55 -38.00
C LEU A 436 7.23 9.52 -38.69
N ASP A 437 6.02 9.04 -38.95
CA ASP A 437 4.93 9.87 -39.46
C ASP A 437 4.51 10.90 -38.39
N GLU A 438 4.63 12.19 -38.72
CA GLU A 438 4.33 13.30 -37.82
C GLU A 438 2.91 13.87 -38.03
N ASP A 439 2.07 13.20 -38.83
CA ASP A 439 0.72 13.67 -39.14
C ASP A 439 -0.19 13.74 -37.90
N ALA A 440 -1.03 14.78 -37.87
CA ALA A 440 -2.02 14.99 -36.81
C ALA A 440 -3.19 14.01 -36.95
N ILE A 441 -3.64 13.43 -35.83
CA ILE A 441 -4.80 12.52 -35.82
C ILE A 441 -6.10 13.35 -35.72
N PRO A 442 -7.16 13.04 -36.49
CA PRO A 442 -8.42 13.76 -36.40
C PRO A 442 -9.02 13.73 -34.98
N GLY A 443 -9.26 14.92 -34.41
CA GLY A 443 -9.83 15.08 -33.06
C GLY A 443 -8.82 15.12 -31.92
N GLU A 444 -7.53 14.97 -32.22
CA GLU A 444 -6.42 15.09 -31.26
C GLU A 444 -6.16 16.57 -30.94
N SER A 445 -6.05 16.91 -29.65
CA SER A 445 -5.61 18.24 -29.24
C SER A 445 -4.11 18.43 -29.47
N PRO A 446 -3.61 19.67 -29.63
CA PRO A 446 -2.18 19.90 -29.83
C PRO A 446 -1.29 19.33 -28.71
N ALA A 447 -1.76 19.32 -27.46
CA ALA A 447 -1.03 18.76 -26.33
C ALA A 447 -0.94 17.22 -26.42
N GLU A 448 -2.05 16.55 -26.75
CA GLU A 448 -2.08 15.09 -26.97
C GLU A 448 -1.17 14.70 -28.15
N MET A 449 -1.20 15.50 -29.23
CA MET A 449 -0.36 15.29 -30.41
C MET A 449 1.13 15.32 -30.06
N VAL A 450 1.60 16.38 -29.39
CA VAL A 450 3.03 16.48 -29.05
C VAL A 450 3.45 15.44 -28.02
N GLU A 451 2.59 15.08 -27.07
CA GLU A 451 2.87 14.01 -26.11
C GLU A 451 3.05 12.67 -26.84
N ARG A 452 2.08 12.30 -27.70
CA ARG A 452 2.13 11.10 -28.53
C ARG A 452 3.37 11.06 -29.41
N LEU A 453 3.63 12.12 -30.17
CA LEU A 453 4.79 12.19 -31.06
C LEU A 453 6.11 12.10 -30.29
N SER A 454 6.22 12.76 -29.13
CA SER A 454 7.42 12.65 -28.28
C SER A 454 7.65 11.21 -27.81
N ARG A 455 6.55 10.49 -27.50
CA ARG A 455 6.57 9.11 -27.02
C ARG A 455 6.95 8.13 -28.11
N GLU A 456 6.31 8.22 -29.27
CA GLU A 456 6.62 7.38 -30.42
C GLU A 456 8.08 7.53 -30.84
N LYS A 457 8.60 8.77 -30.86
CA LYS A 457 10.03 9.03 -31.16
C LYS A 457 10.97 8.38 -30.15
N ALA A 458 10.70 8.53 -28.85
CA ALA A 458 11.53 7.93 -27.81
C ALA A 458 11.49 6.40 -27.86
N GLN A 459 10.30 5.82 -28.05
CA GLN A 459 10.11 4.37 -28.10
C GLN A 459 10.77 3.75 -29.34
N ALA A 460 10.66 4.39 -30.50
CA ALA A 460 11.28 3.89 -31.74
C ALA A 460 12.81 3.77 -31.60
N VAL A 461 13.45 4.74 -30.93
CA VAL A 461 14.89 4.71 -30.64
C VAL A 461 15.22 3.70 -29.54
N ALA A 462 14.41 3.64 -28.47
CA ALA A 462 14.62 2.72 -27.36
C ALA A 462 14.47 1.24 -27.74
N ALA A 463 13.66 0.92 -28.75
CA ALA A 463 13.43 -0.46 -29.20
C ALA A 463 14.71 -1.18 -29.68
N GLY A 464 15.76 -0.43 -30.03
CA GLY A 464 17.07 -0.96 -30.42
C GLY A 464 18.13 -0.94 -29.31
N MET A 465 17.77 -0.64 -28.06
CA MET A 465 18.69 -0.42 -26.95
C MET A 465 18.45 -1.42 -25.81
N ASP A 466 19.51 -2.06 -25.32
CA ASP A 466 19.44 -2.96 -24.15
C ASP A 466 19.56 -2.20 -22.81
N SER A 467 20.07 -0.96 -22.84
CA SER A 467 20.24 -0.10 -21.65
C SER A 467 20.46 1.37 -22.04
N GLY A 468 20.29 2.28 -21.08
CA GLY A 468 20.43 3.73 -21.27
C GLY A 468 19.10 4.48 -21.25
N LEU A 469 19.18 5.81 -21.32
CA LEU A 469 18.00 6.68 -21.35
C LEU A 469 17.77 7.22 -22.76
N VAL A 470 16.51 7.26 -23.19
CA VAL A 470 16.10 7.92 -24.43
C VAL A 470 15.16 9.06 -24.09
N ILE A 471 15.51 10.26 -24.54
CA ILE A 471 14.71 11.47 -24.37
C ILE A 471 14.10 11.84 -25.71
N GLY A 472 12.78 11.73 -25.82
CA GLY A 472 12.01 12.22 -26.96
C GLY A 472 11.38 13.56 -26.64
N ALA A 473 11.29 14.43 -27.64
CA ALA A 473 10.54 15.68 -27.53
C ALA A 473 9.95 16.07 -28.88
N ASP A 474 8.75 16.64 -28.83
CA ASP A 474 8.07 17.19 -29.99
C ASP A 474 7.39 18.52 -29.64
N SER A 475 7.29 19.46 -30.59
CA SER A 475 6.84 20.83 -30.30
C SER A 475 6.05 21.38 -31.47
N THR A 476 4.94 22.06 -31.15
CA THR A 476 4.12 22.79 -32.13
C THR A 476 3.73 24.16 -31.60
N VAL A 477 3.56 25.11 -32.52
CA VAL A 477 2.86 26.37 -32.26
C VAL A 477 1.36 26.10 -32.34
N VAL A 478 0.58 26.73 -31.46
CA VAL A 478 -0.88 26.63 -31.43
C VAL A 478 -1.47 28.02 -31.54
N PHE A 479 -2.14 28.29 -32.66
CA PHE A 479 -2.79 29.55 -32.96
C PHE A 479 -4.27 29.32 -33.23
N GLU A 480 -5.15 30.06 -32.56
CA GLU A 480 -6.62 29.91 -32.65
C GLU A 480 -7.11 28.45 -32.49
N GLY A 481 -6.43 27.67 -31.64
CA GLY A 481 -6.75 26.27 -31.36
C GLY A 481 -6.25 25.27 -32.41
N GLN A 482 -5.50 25.70 -33.42
CA GLN A 482 -4.92 24.84 -34.45
C GLN A 482 -3.40 24.80 -34.35
N ALA A 483 -2.83 23.62 -34.63
CA ALA A 483 -1.39 23.43 -34.71
C ALA A 483 -0.83 24.11 -35.99
N VAL A 484 0.15 24.98 -35.81
CA VAL A 484 0.91 25.61 -36.90
C VAL A 484 2.26 24.89 -37.00
N GLY A 485 2.37 24.07 -38.05
CA GLY A 485 3.57 23.28 -38.33
C GLY A 485 4.73 24.10 -38.93
N LYS A 486 5.67 23.38 -39.56
CA LYS A 486 6.82 23.96 -40.27
C LYS A 486 6.36 24.52 -41.63
N PRO A 487 6.93 25.63 -42.12
CA PRO A 487 6.54 26.18 -43.42
C PRO A 487 6.94 25.25 -44.57
N ALA A 488 6.08 25.13 -45.58
CA ALA A 488 6.37 24.33 -46.78
C ALA A 488 7.41 24.99 -47.69
N ASP A 489 7.39 26.31 -47.78
CA ASP A 489 8.27 27.13 -48.59
C ASP A 489 8.38 28.55 -48.01
N ASP A 490 9.14 29.42 -48.69
CA ASP A 490 9.40 30.79 -48.25
C ASP A 490 8.11 31.65 -48.26
N ASP A 491 7.14 31.34 -49.12
CA ASP A 491 5.86 32.06 -49.17
C ASP A 491 4.96 31.67 -47.98
N ASP A 492 4.95 30.39 -47.61
CA ASP A 492 4.26 29.91 -46.42
C ASP A 492 4.92 30.42 -45.13
N ALA A 493 6.26 30.48 -45.08
CA ALA A 493 6.99 31.10 -43.96
C ALA A 493 6.59 32.57 -43.77
N ARG A 494 6.49 33.33 -44.86
CA ARG A 494 6.03 34.73 -44.84
C ARG A 494 4.59 34.85 -44.34
N ARG A 495 3.70 33.96 -44.79
CA ARG A 495 2.30 33.90 -44.34
C ARG A 495 2.22 33.61 -42.83
N MET A 496 2.99 32.63 -42.34
CA MET A 496 3.04 32.28 -40.91
C MET A 496 3.55 33.43 -40.05
N LEU A 497 4.66 34.07 -40.45
CA LEU A 497 5.24 35.19 -39.71
C LEU A 497 4.29 36.39 -39.63
N ARG A 498 3.61 36.74 -40.74
CA ARG A 498 2.60 37.82 -40.73
C ARG A 498 1.36 37.47 -39.90
N MET A 499 0.97 36.20 -39.88
CA MET A 499 -0.17 35.71 -39.11
C MET A 499 0.10 35.78 -37.60
N LEU A 500 1.33 35.49 -37.17
CA LEU A 500 1.71 35.46 -35.75
C LEU A 500 2.23 36.82 -35.24
N SER A 501 2.65 37.72 -36.13
CA SER A 501 3.11 39.08 -35.79
C SER A 501 2.05 39.89 -35.04
N ASP A 502 2.45 40.56 -33.96
CA ASP A 502 1.55 41.32 -33.07
C ASP A 502 0.39 40.49 -32.50
N THR A 503 0.60 39.19 -32.33
CA THR A 503 -0.38 38.28 -31.71
C THR A 503 0.20 37.54 -30.52
N THR A 504 -0.70 36.94 -29.75
CA THR A 504 -0.36 36.04 -28.64
C THR A 504 -0.85 34.64 -28.98
N HIS A 505 0.04 33.67 -28.84
CA HIS A 505 -0.23 32.27 -29.17
C HIS A 505 0.46 31.33 -28.18
N HIS A 506 0.20 30.04 -28.31
CA HIS A 506 0.76 29.04 -27.42
C HIS A 506 1.83 28.21 -28.14
N VAL A 507 2.77 27.68 -27.36
CA VAL A 507 3.71 26.65 -27.79
C VAL A 507 3.52 25.46 -26.86
N SER A 508 3.17 24.32 -27.44
CA SER A 508 3.04 23.05 -26.72
C SER A 508 4.24 22.17 -27.06
N THR A 509 4.94 21.66 -26.05
CA THR A 509 6.00 20.66 -26.22
C THR A 509 5.69 19.42 -25.41
N GLY A 510 5.68 18.28 -26.07
CA GLY A 510 5.67 16.96 -25.45
C GLY A 510 7.09 16.52 -25.14
N ILE A 511 7.26 15.86 -24.00
CA ILE A 511 8.53 15.29 -23.56
C ILE A 511 8.30 13.86 -23.08
N THR A 512 9.19 12.95 -23.46
CA THR A 512 9.17 11.56 -23.02
C THR A 512 10.56 11.11 -22.61
N VAL A 513 10.66 10.38 -21.50
CA VAL A 513 11.86 9.68 -21.06
C VAL A 513 11.57 8.18 -21.03
N VAL A 514 12.39 7.40 -21.72
CA VAL A 514 12.36 5.94 -21.72
C VAL A 514 13.64 5.42 -21.08
N ASP A 515 13.50 4.56 -20.07
CA ASP A 515 14.59 3.75 -19.54
C ASP A 515 14.60 2.40 -20.26
N ALA A 516 15.59 2.20 -21.14
CA ALA A 516 15.67 1.00 -21.96
C ALA A 516 15.97 -0.27 -21.14
N ALA A 517 16.61 -0.16 -19.97
CA ALA A 517 16.93 -1.31 -19.14
C ALA A 517 15.71 -1.81 -18.37
N SER A 518 14.90 -0.90 -17.82
CA SER A 518 13.69 -1.25 -17.04
C SER A 518 12.41 -1.30 -17.87
N GLY A 519 12.41 -0.72 -19.07
CA GLY A 519 11.23 -0.53 -19.91
C GLY A 519 10.26 0.54 -19.38
N ARG A 520 10.64 1.30 -18.35
CA ARG A 520 9.81 2.39 -17.79
C ARG A 520 9.74 3.55 -18.78
N ILE A 521 8.54 4.09 -18.95
CA ILE A 521 8.26 5.22 -19.85
C ILE A 521 7.50 6.28 -19.06
N MET A 522 7.96 7.52 -19.16
CA MET A 522 7.27 8.69 -18.65
C MET A 522 7.09 9.68 -19.78
N SER A 523 5.87 10.17 -19.97
CA SER A 523 5.53 11.18 -20.98
C SER A 523 4.74 12.30 -20.31
N ASP A 524 4.93 13.52 -20.81
CA ASP A 524 4.19 14.70 -20.37
C ASP A 524 4.13 15.73 -21.51
N ALA A 525 3.24 16.71 -21.41
CA ALA A 525 3.17 17.85 -22.33
C ALA A 525 2.98 19.16 -21.57
N MET A 526 3.78 20.15 -21.95
CA MET A 526 3.71 21.50 -21.39
C MET A 526 3.26 22.49 -22.45
N THR A 527 2.46 23.47 -22.05
CA THR A 527 2.03 24.58 -22.90
C THR A 527 2.48 25.89 -22.27
N SER A 528 3.03 26.80 -23.08
CA SER A 528 3.41 28.15 -22.65
C SER A 528 2.90 29.17 -23.65
N GLN A 529 2.66 30.38 -23.20
CA GLN A 529 2.14 31.47 -24.00
C GLN A 529 3.28 32.40 -24.42
N ILE A 530 3.25 32.88 -25.65
CA ILE A 530 4.22 33.86 -26.18
C ILE A 530 3.48 34.92 -26.99
N SER A 531 3.92 36.16 -26.83
CA SER A 531 3.47 37.30 -27.63
C SER A 531 4.61 37.71 -28.56
N LEU A 532 4.34 37.79 -29.87
CA LEU A 532 5.32 38.35 -30.81
C LEU A 532 5.20 39.87 -30.88
N ARG A 533 6.33 40.52 -31.14
CA ARG A 533 6.34 41.94 -31.49
C ARG A 533 5.70 42.16 -32.86
N ASP A 534 5.42 43.43 -33.16
CA ASP A 534 5.12 43.85 -34.52
C ASP A 534 6.39 43.69 -35.41
N LEU A 535 6.33 42.74 -36.34
CA LEU A 535 7.40 42.41 -37.28
C LEU A 535 7.17 43.18 -38.58
N THR A 536 8.15 43.97 -38.97
CA THR A 536 8.10 44.67 -40.27
C THR A 536 8.34 43.70 -41.42
N ASP A 537 7.78 44.01 -42.59
CA ASP A 537 8.02 43.21 -43.81
C ASP A 537 9.52 43.04 -44.10
N GLN A 538 10.34 44.05 -43.83
CA GLN A 538 11.79 43.97 -44.04
C GLN A 538 12.45 42.93 -43.12
N GLU A 539 12.00 42.82 -41.88
CA GLU A 539 12.52 41.85 -40.90
C GLU A 539 12.09 40.43 -41.25
N ILE A 540 10.85 40.26 -41.74
CA ILE A 540 10.32 38.98 -42.22
C ILE A 540 11.14 38.49 -43.42
N GLU A 541 11.39 39.34 -44.42
CA GLU A 541 12.22 38.95 -45.58
C GLU A 541 13.66 38.62 -45.17
N ALA A 542 14.24 39.38 -44.24
CA ALA A 542 15.59 39.11 -43.75
C ALA A 542 15.67 37.75 -43.02
N SER A 543 14.68 37.43 -42.18
CA SER A 543 14.59 36.15 -41.48
C SER A 543 14.41 34.98 -42.47
N ILE A 544 13.57 35.12 -43.49
CA ILE A 544 13.40 34.08 -44.53
C ILE A 544 14.71 33.89 -45.31
N ALA A 545 15.40 34.98 -45.67
CA ALA A 545 16.67 34.93 -46.39
C ALA A 545 17.80 34.28 -45.59
N SER A 546 17.76 34.33 -44.25
CA SER A 546 18.73 33.62 -43.40
C SER A 546 18.51 32.10 -43.39
N GLY A 547 17.33 31.63 -43.84
CA GLY A 547 16.93 30.23 -43.85
C GLY A 547 16.53 29.68 -42.48
N VAL A 548 16.62 30.50 -41.41
CA VAL A 548 16.26 30.11 -40.05
C VAL A 548 14.79 29.62 -39.95
N PRO A 549 13.78 30.23 -40.58
CA PRO A 549 12.38 29.81 -40.44
C PRO A 549 12.04 28.37 -40.88
N ARG A 550 12.81 27.77 -41.80
CA ARG A 550 12.36 26.60 -42.58
C ARG A 550 12.14 25.32 -41.79
N ASP A 551 12.84 25.12 -40.67
CA ASP A 551 12.75 23.92 -39.84
C ASP A 551 11.91 24.13 -38.56
N LYS A 552 11.16 25.24 -38.47
CA LYS A 552 10.54 25.71 -37.22
C LYS A 552 9.03 25.80 -37.32
N ALA A 553 8.35 25.26 -36.31
CA ALA A 553 6.91 25.45 -36.15
C ALA A 553 6.59 26.95 -36.04
N GLY A 554 5.63 27.43 -36.83
CA GLY A 554 5.30 28.87 -36.90
C GLY A 554 6.35 29.75 -37.57
N ALA A 555 7.40 29.18 -38.18
CA ALA A 555 8.41 29.90 -38.96
C ALA A 555 9.28 30.91 -38.16
N TYR A 556 9.39 30.77 -36.83
CA TYR A 556 10.30 31.60 -36.01
C TYR A 556 11.02 30.79 -34.94
N ALA A 557 12.13 31.33 -34.41
CA ALA A 557 12.75 30.86 -33.17
C ALA A 557 12.75 31.99 -32.15
N VAL A 558 12.29 31.69 -30.93
CA VAL A 558 12.29 32.66 -29.82
C VAL A 558 13.70 33.16 -29.46
N GLN A 559 14.73 32.35 -29.73
CA GLN A 559 16.15 32.64 -29.50
C GLN A 559 16.82 33.44 -30.64
N ASP A 560 16.10 33.74 -31.73
CA ASP A 560 16.69 34.43 -32.88
C ASP A 560 17.14 35.84 -32.48
N THR A 561 18.46 36.06 -32.45
CA THR A 561 19.07 37.33 -32.04
C THR A 561 18.97 38.43 -33.08
N GLU A 562 18.68 38.09 -34.34
CA GLU A 562 18.50 39.03 -35.43
C GLU A 562 17.04 39.46 -35.53
N LEU A 563 16.11 38.49 -35.62
CA LEU A 563 14.68 38.77 -35.70
C LEU A 563 14.12 39.26 -34.36
N ARG A 564 14.62 38.74 -33.23
CA ARG A 564 14.14 39.01 -31.86
C ARG A 564 12.61 39.02 -31.80
N PRO A 565 11.93 37.90 -32.10
CA PRO A 565 10.51 37.92 -32.40
C PRO A 565 9.63 38.10 -31.16
N ALA A 566 10.10 37.72 -29.98
CA ALA A 566 9.31 37.77 -28.74
C ALA A 566 9.21 39.19 -28.18
N ALA A 567 7.99 39.63 -27.89
CA ALA A 567 7.71 40.80 -27.07
C ALA A 567 7.61 40.44 -25.58
N ASP A 568 6.91 39.34 -25.28
CA ASP A 568 6.72 38.83 -23.91
C ASP A 568 6.35 37.33 -23.94
N TRP A 569 6.44 36.64 -22.80
CA TRP A 569 5.96 35.27 -22.65
C TRP A 569 5.52 34.94 -21.23
N GLU A 570 4.57 34.00 -21.11
CA GLU A 570 4.10 33.46 -19.84
C GLU A 570 4.29 31.94 -19.82
N GLY A 571 4.86 31.42 -18.74
CA GLY A 571 5.22 30.01 -18.61
C GLY A 571 6.70 29.74 -18.93
N CYS A 572 6.99 28.56 -19.49
CA CYS A 572 8.36 28.06 -19.59
C CYS A 572 9.07 28.46 -20.88
N TYR A 573 10.16 29.22 -20.76
CA TYR A 573 10.98 29.60 -21.90
C TYR A 573 11.57 28.38 -22.63
N ASN A 574 12.10 27.39 -21.90
CA ASN A 574 12.65 26.18 -22.49
C ASN A 574 11.57 25.33 -23.19
N ASN A 575 10.32 25.39 -22.72
CA ASN A 575 9.17 24.80 -23.41
C ASN A 575 8.92 25.48 -24.76
N ILE A 576 9.02 26.81 -24.83
CA ILE A 576 8.89 27.58 -26.10
C ILE A 576 10.03 27.24 -27.07
N VAL A 577 11.26 27.08 -26.56
CA VAL A 577 12.41 26.65 -27.37
C VAL A 577 12.26 25.22 -27.91
N GLY A 578 11.57 24.36 -27.15
CA GLY A 578 11.16 23.02 -27.59
C GLY A 578 11.70 21.86 -26.76
N LEU A 579 12.20 22.09 -25.54
CA LEU A 579 12.49 21.03 -24.56
C LEU A 579 12.32 21.59 -23.13
N PRO A 580 11.25 21.23 -22.39
CA PRO A 580 11.03 21.72 -21.03
C PRO A 580 12.02 21.11 -20.03
N ILE A 581 13.16 21.77 -19.83
CA ILE A 581 14.27 21.26 -19.01
C ILE A 581 13.89 20.97 -17.56
N CYS A 582 13.14 21.85 -16.89
CA CYS A 582 12.74 21.59 -15.49
C CYS A 582 11.91 20.31 -15.39
N ARG A 583 10.97 20.12 -16.31
CA ARG A 583 10.15 18.91 -16.34
C ARG A 583 10.96 17.66 -16.68
N LEU A 584 11.93 17.77 -17.59
CA LEU A 584 12.89 16.70 -17.85
C LEU A 584 13.62 16.27 -16.56
N LEU A 585 14.12 17.22 -15.77
CA LEU A 585 14.84 16.93 -14.54
C LEU A 585 13.92 16.29 -13.49
N GLU A 586 12.68 16.75 -13.35
CA GLU A 586 11.67 16.10 -12.50
C GLU A 586 11.43 14.66 -12.93
N MET A 587 11.22 14.41 -14.23
CA MET A 587 11.03 13.06 -14.76
C MET A 587 12.24 12.16 -14.46
N LEU A 588 13.47 12.68 -14.56
CA LEU A 588 14.67 11.93 -14.20
C LEU A 588 14.70 11.58 -12.70
N GLN A 589 14.30 12.50 -11.82
CA GLN A 589 14.18 12.23 -10.38
C GLN A 589 13.08 11.21 -10.06
N GLU A 590 11.91 11.33 -10.69
CA GLU A 590 10.78 10.39 -10.57
C GLU A 590 11.14 8.98 -11.10
N LEU A 591 12.03 8.91 -12.09
CA LEU A 591 12.63 7.65 -12.54
C LEU A 591 13.70 7.10 -11.59
N GLY A 592 14.20 7.90 -10.65
CA GLY A 592 15.17 7.50 -9.62
C GLY A 592 16.62 7.87 -9.94
N TYR A 593 16.88 8.78 -10.88
CA TYR A 593 18.23 9.20 -11.28
C TYR A 593 18.74 10.44 -10.53
N GLN A 594 20.07 10.57 -10.41
CA GLN A 594 20.74 11.76 -9.91
C GLN A 594 20.65 12.86 -10.96
N LEU A 595 20.34 14.08 -10.50
CA LEU A 595 20.48 15.23 -11.35
C LEU A 595 21.96 15.55 -11.59
N PRO A 596 22.30 16.20 -12.71
CA PRO A 596 23.65 16.72 -12.91
C PRO A 596 24.04 17.69 -11.78
N ASP A 597 25.33 17.75 -11.45
CA ASP A 597 25.84 18.64 -10.41
C ASP A 597 25.45 20.11 -10.66
N GLY A 598 24.96 20.79 -9.63
CA GLY A 598 24.53 22.20 -9.71
C GLY A 598 23.09 22.41 -10.20
N TRP A 599 22.36 21.35 -10.56
CA TRP A 599 20.95 21.46 -10.98
C TRP A 599 19.99 21.10 -9.83
N THR A 600 19.13 22.03 -9.46
CA THR A 600 18.02 21.83 -8.50
C THR A 600 16.69 22.20 -9.14
N VAL A 601 15.64 21.43 -8.87
CA VAL A 601 14.28 21.76 -9.29
C VAL A 601 13.58 22.47 -8.12
N PRO A 602 13.12 23.74 -8.27
CA PRO A 602 12.34 24.41 -7.23
C PRO A 602 10.94 23.80 -7.08
N ASP A 603 10.39 23.81 -5.86
CA ASP A 603 9.06 23.25 -5.54
C ASP A 603 7.87 23.94 -6.25
N ALA A 604 8.10 25.06 -6.95
CA ALA A 604 7.08 25.78 -7.69
C ALA A 604 7.54 26.05 -9.14
N VAL A 605 6.73 25.61 -10.11
CA VAL A 605 6.93 25.83 -11.55
C VAL A 605 6.64 27.30 -11.89
N ALA A 606 7.56 28.18 -11.51
CA ALA A 606 7.61 29.56 -12.01
C ALA A 606 8.95 29.75 -12.71
N CYS A 607 8.92 29.92 -14.03
CA CYS A 607 10.11 30.34 -14.75
C CYS A 607 10.46 31.79 -14.33
N GLY A 608 11.59 31.93 -13.66
CA GLY A 608 12.10 33.20 -13.12
C GLY A 608 13.62 33.14 -12.94
N ASP A 609 14.16 33.97 -12.04
CA ASP A 609 15.61 34.08 -11.80
C ASP A 609 16.28 32.75 -11.39
N ASP A 610 15.52 31.86 -10.76
CA ASP A 610 15.97 30.53 -10.33
C ASP A 610 15.90 29.46 -11.44
N CYS A 611 15.62 29.86 -12.69
CA CYS A 611 15.64 28.92 -13.82
C CYS A 611 17.07 28.43 -14.06
N PRO A 612 17.33 27.12 -14.03
CA PRO A 612 18.70 26.63 -14.03
C PRO A 612 19.41 26.81 -15.39
N THR A 613 18.67 27.00 -16.49
CA THR A 613 19.27 27.42 -17.78
C THR A 613 19.55 28.92 -17.87
N ILE A 614 18.83 29.78 -17.15
CA ILE A 614 19.07 31.24 -17.10
C ILE A 614 20.28 31.54 -16.21
N SER A 615 20.39 30.84 -15.07
CA SER A 615 21.54 30.95 -14.16
C SER A 615 22.87 30.52 -14.81
N ALA A 616 22.85 29.50 -15.67
CA ALA A 616 24.05 29.06 -16.42
C ALA A 616 24.50 30.08 -17.49
N GLN A 617 23.55 30.73 -18.19
CA GLN A 617 23.85 31.77 -19.17
C GLN A 617 24.42 33.05 -18.54
N ASN A 618 24.05 33.36 -17.30
CA ASN A 618 24.57 34.53 -16.58
C ASN A 618 26.02 34.38 -16.06
N GLN A 619 26.59 33.17 -16.05
CA GLN A 619 27.99 32.94 -15.62
C GLN A 619 29.01 33.11 -16.77
N GLU A 620 28.60 32.92 -18.02
CA GLU A 620 29.38 33.26 -19.21
C GLU A 620 28.89 34.59 -19.77
N GLY A 621 29.26 35.69 -19.09
CA GLY A 621 28.88 37.07 -19.40
C GLY A 621 28.10 37.28 -20.71
N SER A 622 26.78 37.39 -20.59
CA SER A 622 25.90 37.76 -21.70
C SER A 622 26.38 39.05 -22.37
N PRO A 623 26.26 39.16 -23.72
CA PRO A 623 26.41 40.44 -24.42
C PRO A 623 25.38 41.49 -24.00
#